data_AF-A0A1I0NJ07-F1
#
_entry.id   AF-A0A1I0NJ07-F1
#
_cell.length_a   1.000
_cell.length_b   1.000
_cell.length_c   1.000
_cell.angle_alpha   90.00
_cell.angle_beta   90.00
_cell.angle_gamma   90.00
#
_symmetry.space_group_name_H-M   'P 1'
#
loop_
_entity.id
_entity.type
_entity.pdbx_description
1 polymer ?
#
loop_
_entity_poly.entity_id
_entity_poly.type
_entity_poly.pdbx_seq_one_letter_code
_entity_poly.pdbx_strand_id
1 'polypeptide(L)'
;MDTFKAIIILTMLLVLFPVLTSAQEKTVNNETESVSPHVNKILNGPINREGLEKMPYKTWFIPNFKTYLIDENSLKNIKKKKLKNLKILAFMGTWCHDSNREIPRLMRVCEYLEIEDQLELYAVDVDKSSIYGREKGFDIKKTPTIIFLQNGEEIGRILEEPETSFEQYLEELLK
;
A
#
# COMPACT_ATOMS: atom_id res chain seq x y z
N MET A 1 53.61 -12.97 13.06
CA MET A 1 52.98 -13.18 11.73
C MET A 1 51.45 -13.20 11.83
N ASP A 2 50.91 -13.58 12.99
CA ASP A 2 49.46 -13.70 13.21
C ASP A 2 48.73 -12.37 13.38
N THR A 3 49.37 -11.36 13.99
CA THR A 3 48.80 -10.01 14.15
C THR A 3 48.64 -9.28 12.82
N PHE A 4 49.59 -9.45 11.89
CA PHE A 4 49.53 -8.84 10.56
C PHE A 4 48.43 -9.46 9.69
N LYS A 5 48.23 -10.78 9.79
CA LYS A 5 47.11 -11.49 9.16
C LYS A 5 45.77 -11.04 9.74
N ALA A 6 45.68 -10.86 11.06
CA ALA A 6 44.46 -10.37 11.71
C ALA A 6 44.11 -8.93 11.29
N ILE A 7 45.10 -8.05 11.14
CA ILE A 7 44.89 -6.68 10.66
C ILE A 7 44.41 -6.68 9.20
N ILE A 8 44.99 -7.52 8.33
CA ILE A 8 44.55 -7.66 6.93
C ILE A 8 43.12 -8.21 6.83
N ILE A 9 42.77 -9.19 7.66
CA ILE A 9 41.40 -9.74 7.69
C ILE A 9 40.41 -8.67 8.19
N LEU A 10 40.77 -7.91 9.22
CA LEU A 10 39.93 -6.86 9.78
C LEU A 10 39.72 -5.70 8.79
N THR A 11 40.76 -5.28 8.07
CA THR A 11 40.64 -4.25 7.03
C THR A 11 39.86 -4.75 5.82
N MET A 12 40.02 -6.01 5.42
CA MET A 12 39.21 -6.62 4.36
C MET A 12 37.72 -6.69 4.75
N LEU A 13 37.40 -7.01 6.01
CA LEU A 13 36.03 -7.00 6.53
C LEU A 13 35.41 -5.58 6.52
N LEU A 14 36.17 -4.57 6.95
CA LEU A 14 35.72 -3.17 6.99
C LEU A 14 35.47 -2.58 5.60
N VAL A 15 36.19 -3.04 4.58
CA VAL A 15 36.02 -2.57 3.19
C VAL A 15 34.92 -3.35 2.45
N LEU A 16 34.68 -4.63 2.78
CA LEU A 16 33.60 -5.43 2.18
C LEU A 16 32.21 -5.13 2.77
N PHE A 17 32.12 -4.69 4.03
CA PHE A 17 30.84 -4.44 4.69
C PHE A 17 29.95 -3.36 4.01
N PRO A 18 30.47 -2.18 3.60
CA PRO A 18 29.62 -1.15 2.98
C PRO A 18 29.17 -1.50 1.55
N VAL A 19 29.81 -2.47 0.87
CA VAL A 19 29.44 -2.87 -0.50
C VAL A 19 28.19 -3.77 -0.53
N LEU A 20 27.91 -4.48 0.56
CA LEU A 20 26.72 -5.35 0.69
C LEU A 20 25.44 -4.59 1.08
N THR A 21 25.58 -3.37 1.61
CA THR A 21 24.46 -2.57 2.13
C THR A 21 23.97 -1.51 1.14
N SER A 22 23.96 -1.79 -0.17
CA SER A 22 23.12 -1.01 -1.09
C SER A 22 21.71 -1.61 -1.08
N ALA A 23 21.05 -1.54 0.08
CA ALA A 23 19.60 -1.69 0.12
C ALA A 23 19.03 -0.46 -0.59
N GLN A 24 18.54 -0.63 -1.82
CA GLN A 24 17.92 0.45 -2.58
C GLN A 24 16.77 1.03 -1.75
N GLU A 25 16.96 2.26 -1.26
CA GLU A 25 15.91 3.00 -0.57
C GLU A 25 14.76 3.21 -1.56
N LYS A 26 13.61 2.60 -1.28
CA LYS A 26 12.43 2.76 -2.13
C LYS A 26 11.90 4.17 -1.95
N THR A 27 11.88 4.95 -3.03
CA THR A 27 11.32 6.30 -3.00
C THR A 27 9.80 6.23 -2.95
N VAL A 28 9.20 6.90 -1.97
CA VAL A 28 7.74 6.99 -1.82
C VAL A 28 7.19 8.10 -2.70
N ASN A 29 6.01 7.90 -3.28
CA ASN A 29 5.34 8.84 -4.19
C ASN A 29 6.13 9.15 -5.47
N ASN A 30 6.82 8.16 -6.03
CA ASN A 30 7.50 8.34 -7.31
C ASN A 30 6.48 8.45 -8.45
N GLU A 31 6.73 9.35 -9.39
CA GLU A 31 5.95 9.47 -10.62
C GLU A 31 6.72 8.93 -11.81
N THR A 32 6.07 8.13 -12.64
CA THR A 32 6.63 7.60 -13.89
C THR A 32 5.70 7.87 -15.05
N GLU A 33 6.26 7.88 -16.26
CA GLU A 33 5.47 7.72 -17.48
C GLU A 33 4.73 6.37 -17.44
N SER A 34 3.52 6.33 -18.00
CA SER A 34 2.76 5.09 -18.13
C SER A 34 3.20 4.30 -19.36
N VAL A 35 3.05 2.98 -19.28
CA VAL A 35 3.11 2.10 -20.46
C VAL A 35 1.96 2.35 -21.45
N SER A 36 0.87 2.97 -21.01
CA SER A 36 -0.29 3.27 -21.84
C SER A 36 -0.12 4.62 -22.54
N PRO A 37 -0.38 4.73 -23.86
CA PRO A 37 -0.32 6.02 -24.57
C PRO A 37 -1.46 6.97 -24.17
N HIS A 38 -2.47 6.51 -23.42
CA HIS A 38 -3.62 7.31 -22.99
C HIS A 38 -3.47 7.88 -21.58
N VAL A 39 -2.47 7.43 -20.83
CA VAL A 39 -2.17 7.89 -19.48
C VAL A 39 -0.77 8.48 -19.53
N ASN A 40 -0.60 9.74 -19.17
CA ASN A 40 0.72 10.38 -19.27
C ASN A 40 1.61 9.94 -18.10
N LYS A 41 1.28 10.41 -16.89
CA LYS A 41 2.00 10.08 -15.66
C LYS A 41 1.11 9.42 -14.63
N ILE A 42 1.74 8.59 -13.82
CA ILE A 42 1.13 7.89 -12.70
C ILE A 42 2.04 7.96 -11.48
N LEU A 43 1.47 7.79 -10.29
CA LEU A 43 2.29 7.30 -9.18
C LEU A 43 2.60 5.83 -9.42
N ASN A 44 3.83 5.42 -9.11
CA ASN A 44 4.31 4.07 -9.37
C ASN A 44 5.20 3.58 -8.23
N GLY A 45 4.81 2.49 -7.58
CA GLY A 45 5.49 1.98 -6.39
C GLY A 45 4.81 2.39 -5.08
N PRO A 46 5.52 2.43 -3.94
CA PRO A 46 4.93 2.78 -2.65
C PRO A 46 4.45 4.23 -2.66
N ILE A 47 3.23 4.46 -2.17
CA ILE A 47 2.61 5.78 -2.10
C ILE A 47 1.97 6.01 -0.73
N ASN A 48 1.63 7.26 -0.43
CA ASN A 48 0.95 7.62 0.80
C ASN A 48 -0.06 8.77 0.58
N ARG A 49 -0.73 9.18 1.66
CA ARG A 49 -1.69 10.29 1.65
C ARG A 49 -1.11 11.57 1.04
N GLU A 50 0.12 11.92 1.41
CA GLU A 50 0.78 13.14 0.94
C GLU A 50 0.92 13.14 -0.59
N GLY A 51 1.22 11.99 -1.20
CA GLY A 51 1.27 11.83 -2.65
C GLY A 51 -0.10 12.06 -3.30
N LEU A 52 -1.15 11.50 -2.71
CA LEU A 52 -2.52 11.62 -3.23
C LEU A 52 -3.12 13.02 -3.01
N GLU A 53 -2.61 13.79 -2.05
CA GLU A 53 -3.02 15.18 -1.80
C GLU A 53 -2.32 16.21 -2.72
N LYS A 54 -1.39 15.78 -3.57
CA LYS A 54 -0.75 16.60 -4.59
C LYS A 54 -1.53 16.58 -5.91
N MET A 55 -1.40 17.65 -6.70
CA MET A 55 -1.96 17.68 -8.06
C MET A 55 -1.21 16.67 -8.95
N PRO A 56 -1.90 15.98 -9.87
CA PRO A 56 -3.33 16.11 -10.18
C PRO A 56 -4.27 15.28 -9.28
N TYR A 57 -3.75 14.35 -8.48
CA TYR A 57 -4.52 13.35 -7.72
C TYR A 57 -5.47 13.96 -6.68
N LYS A 58 -5.07 15.10 -6.11
CA LYS A 58 -5.85 15.90 -5.17
C LYS A 58 -7.31 16.12 -5.60
N THR A 59 -7.52 16.28 -6.91
CA THR A 59 -8.82 16.60 -7.52
C THR A 59 -9.89 15.55 -7.24
N TRP A 60 -9.51 14.27 -7.17
CA TRP A 60 -10.42 13.17 -6.83
C TRP A 60 -10.21 12.69 -5.40
N PHE A 61 -8.99 12.79 -4.85
CA PHE A 61 -8.70 12.29 -3.52
C PHE A 61 -9.48 13.04 -2.43
N ILE A 62 -9.38 14.38 -2.42
CA ILE A 62 -9.98 15.19 -1.35
C ILE A 62 -11.51 15.06 -1.30
N PRO A 63 -12.26 15.17 -2.41
CA PRO A 63 -13.70 15.00 -2.38
C PRO A 63 -14.09 13.62 -1.87
N ASN A 64 -13.56 12.54 -2.47
CA ASN A 64 -13.93 11.17 -2.09
C ASN A 64 -13.57 10.84 -0.64
N PHE A 65 -12.46 11.38 -0.13
CA PHE A 65 -12.08 11.22 1.27
C PHE A 65 -13.05 11.95 2.22
N LYS A 66 -13.34 13.22 1.94
CA LYS A 66 -14.09 14.10 2.84
C LYS A 66 -15.59 13.82 2.86
N THR A 67 -16.16 13.38 1.73
CA THR A 67 -17.60 13.15 1.61
C THR A 67 -18.02 11.75 2.03
N TYR A 68 -17.08 10.85 2.28
CA TYR A 68 -17.40 9.50 2.74
C TYR A 68 -17.89 9.53 4.19
N LEU A 69 -19.11 9.05 4.39
CA LEU A 69 -19.74 8.92 5.70
C LEU A 69 -19.55 7.49 6.20
N ILE A 70 -18.94 7.35 7.37
CA ILE A 70 -18.65 6.04 7.97
C ILE A 70 -19.92 5.49 8.64
N ASP A 71 -20.25 4.23 8.35
CA ASP A 71 -21.26 3.51 9.13
C ASP A 71 -20.66 2.99 10.43
N GLU A 72 -20.68 3.86 11.45
CA GLU A 72 -20.15 3.52 12.77
C GLU A 72 -20.86 2.31 13.40
N ASN A 73 -22.10 2.01 13.02
CA ASN A 73 -22.85 0.89 13.61
C ASN A 73 -22.25 -0.46 13.22
N SER A 74 -21.87 -0.65 11.96
CA SER A 74 -21.23 -1.87 11.47
C SER A 74 -19.88 -2.12 12.16
N LEU A 75 -19.17 -1.08 12.57
CA LEU A 75 -17.85 -1.22 13.20
C LEU A 75 -17.91 -1.56 14.70
N LYS A 76 -19.06 -1.39 15.38
CA LYS A 76 -19.20 -1.53 16.84
C LYS A 76 -18.76 -2.89 17.40
N ASN A 77 -18.93 -3.95 16.61
CA ASN A 77 -18.69 -5.32 17.05
C ASN A 77 -17.24 -5.79 16.84
N ILE A 78 -16.42 -5.01 16.12
CA ILE A 78 -15.05 -5.39 15.80
C ILE A 78 -14.19 -5.27 17.05
N LYS A 79 -13.66 -6.40 17.52
CA LYS A 79 -12.80 -6.42 18.72
C LYS A 79 -11.47 -5.74 18.42
N LYS A 80 -11.09 -4.72 19.19
CA LYS A 80 -9.79 -4.01 19.04
C LYS A 80 -8.57 -4.93 18.89
N LYS A 81 -8.56 -6.09 19.56
CA LYS A 81 -7.49 -7.09 19.43
C LYS A 81 -7.33 -7.68 18.02
N LYS A 82 -8.41 -7.75 17.25
CA LYS A 82 -8.41 -8.24 15.86
C LYS A 82 -7.79 -7.22 14.92
N LEU A 83 -7.99 -5.93 15.20
CA LEU A 83 -7.41 -4.83 14.46
C LEU A 83 -5.88 -4.81 14.59
N LYS A 84 -5.32 -5.01 15.79
CA LYS A 84 -3.86 -4.95 16.04
C LYS A 84 -2.98 -5.85 15.17
N ASN A 85 -3.54 -6.97 14.70
CA ASN A 85 -2.80 -7.95 13.90
C ASN A 85 -3.20 -7.91 12.41
N LEU A 86 -4.06 -6.97 12.04
CA LEU A 86 -4.49 -6.76 10.67
C LEU A 86 -3.41 -5.98 9.93
N LYS A 87 -3.11 -6.39 8.70
CA LYS A 87 -2.41 -5.56 7.72
C LYS A 87 -3.26 -5.47 6.48
N ILE A 88 -3.28 -4.30 5.86
CA ILE A 88 -4.04 -4.05 4.65
C ILE A 88 -3.04 -3.65 3.57
N LEU A 89 -3.03 -4.40 2.47
CA LEU A 89 -2.20 -4.10 1.31
C LEU A 89 -3.12 -3.75 0.15
N ALA A 90 -3.08 -2.51 -0.32
CA ALA A 90 -3.91 -2.07 -1.44
C ALA A 90 -3.05 -1.74 -2.65
N PHE A 91 -3.26 -2.51 -3.72
CA PHE A 91 -2.72 -2.22 -5.04
C PHE A 91 -3.70 -1.35 -5.81
N MET A 92 -3.28 -0.18 -6.24
CA MET A 92 -4.16 0.80 -6.89
C MET A 92 -3.52 1.43 -8.13
N GLY A 93 -4.35 1.95 -9.04
CA GLY A 93 -3.87 2.79 -10.14
C GLY A 93 -4.41 4.20 -9.99
N THR A 94 -3.55 5.24 -10.01
CA THR A 94 -4.03 6.64 -9.97
C THR A 94 -4.82 7.07 -11.21
N TRP A 95 -4.73 6.27 -12.26
CA TRP A 95 -5.47 6.38 -13.51
C TRP A 95 -6.83 5.65 -13.47
N CYS A 96 -7.09 4.84 -12.45
CA CYS A 96 -8.26 3.97 -12.37
C CYS A 96 -9.39 4.63 -11.60
N HIS A 97 -10.58 4.71 -12.21
CA HIS A 97 -11.77 5.32 -11.61
C HIS A 97 -12.18 4.67 -10.28
N ASP A 98 -12.18 3.33 -10.19
CA ASP A 98 -12.53 2.63 -8.96
C ASP A 98 -11.48 2.88 -7.87
N SER A 99 -10.19 2.98 -8.24
CA SER A 99 -9.13 3.30 -7.27
C SER A 99 -9.32 4.72 -6.71
N ASN A 100 -9.66 5.67 -7.58
CA ASN A 100 -9.92 7.05 -7.20
C ASN A 100 -11.13 7.17 -6.26
N ARG A 101 -12.12 6.27 -6.40
CA ARG A 101 -13.32 6.22 -5.56
C ARG A 101 -13.05 5.52 -4.23
N GLU A 102 -12.47 4.32 -4.26
CA GLU A 102 -12.45 3.42 -3.11
C GLU A 102 -11.24 3.58 -2.19
N ILE A 103 -10.07 3.98 -2.70
CA ILE A 103 -8.89 4.18 -1.83
C ILE A 103 -9.09 5.33 -0.82
N PRO A 104 -9.62 6.51 -1.20
CA PRO A 104 -9.91 7.55 -0.22
C PRO A 104 -10.92 7.10 0.86
N ARG A 105 -11.90 6.28 0.50
CA ARG A 105 -12.90 5.73 1.42
C ARG A 105 -12.27 4.73 2.39
N LEU A 106 -11.46 3.79 1.89
CA LEU A 106 -10.68 2.87 2.71
C LEU A 106 -9.80 3.61 3.70
N MET A 107 -9.06 4.62 3.24
CA MET A 107 -8.21 5.45 4.11
C MET A 107 -9.03 6.15 5.20
N ARG A 108 -10.25 6.62 4.87
CA ARG A 108 -11.13 7.26 5.85
C ARG A 108 -11.60 6.28 6.93
N VAL A 109 -11.89 5.02 6.56
CA VAL A 109 -12.22 3.95 7.51
C VAL A 109 -11.01 3.59 8.38
N CYS A 110 -9.83 3.47 7.78
CA CYS A 110 -8.59 3.24 8.54
C CYS A 110 -8.30 4.37 9.55
N GLU A 111 -8.54 5.63 9.16
CA GLU A 111 -8.40 6.81 10.04
C GLU A 111 -9.38 6.76 11.22
N TYR A 112 -10.62 6.34 10.98
CA TYR A 112 -11.61 6.19 12.07
C TYR A 112 -11.28 5.04 13.03
N LEU A 113 -10.68 3.97 12.52
CA LEU A 113 -10.29 2.80 13.30
C LEU A 113 -8.92 2.93 13.98
N GLU A 114 -8.19 4.02 13.76
CA GLU A 114 -6.82 4.26 14.27
C GLU A 114 -5.83 3.16 13.82
N ILE A 115 -5.90 2.76 12.55
CA ILE A 115 -5.06 1.70 11.95
C ILE A 115 -4.40 2.14 10.62
N GLU A 116 -4.18 3.43 10.43
CA GLU A 116 -3.59 3.99 9.21
C GLU A 116 -2.18 3.46 8.95
N ASP A 117 -1.43 3.17 10.01
CA ASP A 117 -0.09 2.57 9.97
C ASP A 117 -0.10 1.11 9.49
N GLN A 118 -1.26 0.46 9.52
CA GLN A 118 -1.46 -0.91 9.04
C GLN A 118 -1.81 -0.97 7.54
N LEU A 119 -2.03 0.18 6.88
CA LEU A 119 -2.36 0.28 5.46
C LEU A 119 -1.11 0.58 4.61
N GLU A 120 -0.69 -0.40 3.80
CA GLU A 120 0.31 -0.24 2.74
C GLU A 120 -0.40 0.09 1.42
N LEU A 121 -0.21 1.30 0.90
CA LEU A 121 -0.68 1.68 -0.44
C LEU A 121 0.44 1.52 -1.46
N TYR A 122 0.13 0.84 -2.56
CA TYR A 122 1.10 0.53 -3.59
C TYR A 122 0.52 0.76 -4.98
N ALA A 123 1.08 1.71 -5.70
CA ALA A 123 0.61 2.12 -7.02
C ALA A 123 1.18 1.25 -8.13
N VAL A 124 0.34 0.90 -9.10
CA VAL A 124 0.67 0.11 -10.29
C VAL A 124 0.22 0.82 -11.56
N ASP A 125 0.90 0.53 -12.66
CA ASP A 125 0.58 1.02 -13.98
C ASP A 125 -0.64 0.30 -14.59
N VAL A 126 -1.01 0.69 -15.82
CA VAL A 126 -2.16 0.18 -16.57
C VAL A 126 -2.10 -1.33 -16.76
N ASP A 127 -0.90 -1.87 -17.00
CA ASP A 127 -0.62 -3.30 -17.11
C ASP A 127 -0.49 -4.02 -15.76
N LYS A 128 -0.79 -3.32 -14.65
CA LYS A 128 -0.69 -3.78 -13.26
C LYS A 128 0.73 -4.05 -12.77
N SER A 129 1.76 -3.62 -13.49
CA SER A 129 3.15 -3.71 -13.03
C SER A 129 3.59 -2.49 -12.23
N SER A 130 4.72 -2.59 -11.52
CA SER A 130 5.36 -1.45 -10.88
C SER A 130 6.89 -1.46 -10.96
N ILE A 131 7.49 -0.30 -10.69
CA ILE A 131 8.96 -0.12 -10.69
C ILE A 131 9.71 -1.03 -9.71
N TYR A 132 9.08 -1.46 -8.60
CA TYR A 132 9.73 -2.34 -7.61
C TYR A 132 9.10 -3.73 -7.51
N GLY A 133 8.09 -4.04 -8.33
CA GLY A 133 7.55 -5.39 -8.44
C GLY A 133 6.83 -5.93 -7.20
N ARG A 134 6.32 -5.09 -6.30
CA ARG A 134 5.63 -5.52 -5.06
C ARG A 134 4.35 -6.32 -5.34
N GLU A 135 3.70 -6.06 -6.48
CA GLU A 135 2.51 -6.76 -6.96
C GLU A 135 2.75 -8.25 -7.27
N LYS A 136 4.01 -8.62 -7.49
CA LYS A 136 4.37 -9.99 -7.89
C LYS A 136 4.03 -10.96 -6.76
N GLY A 137 3.27 -11.99 -7.10
CA GLY A 137 2.80 -13.00 -6.14
C GLY A 137 1.44 -12.71 -5.51
N PHE A 138 0.81 -11.56 -5.80
CA PHE A 138 -0.52 -11.21 -5.26
C PHE A 138 -1.69 -11.38 -6.25
N ASP A 139 -1.41 -11.77 -7.51
CA ASP A 139 -2.40 -11.99 -8.58
C ASP A 139 -3.29 -10.75 -8.84
N ILE A 140 -2.65 -9.60 -9.06
CA ILE A 140 -3.34 -8.32 -9.27
C ILE A 140 -3.92 -8.26 -10.68
N LYS A 141 -5.22 -8.58 -10.79
CA LYS A 141 -5.98 -8.53 -12.05
C LYS A 141 -6.80 -7.26 -12.22
N LYS A 142 -7.17 -6.63 -11.11
CA LYS A 142 -8.06 -5.46 -11.05
C LYS A 142 -7.49 -4.41 -10.10
N THR A 143 -7.92 -3.16 -10.27
CA THR A 143 -7.51 -2.06 -9.38
C THR A 143 -8.73 -1.29 -8.89
N PRO A 144 -8.85 -0.99 -7.59
CA PRO A 144 -7.93 -1.45 -6.56
C PRO A 144 -8.11 -2.95 -6.29
N THR A 145 -7.05 -3.62 -5.86
CA THR A 145 -7.13 -4.92 -5.19
C THR A 145 -6.67 -4.69 -3.76
N ILE A 146 -7.56 -4.89 -2.79
CA ILE A 146 -7.31 -4.61 -1.37
C ILE A 146 -7.27 -5.94 -0.65
N ILE A 147 -6.12 -6.25 -0.06
CA ILE A 147 -5.83 -7.54 0.54
C ILE A 147 -5.72 -7.37 2.05
N PHE A 148 -6.45 -8.19 2.79
CA PHE A 148 -6.46 -8.19 4.25
C PHE A 148 -5.67 -9.38 4.76
N LEU A 149 -4.65 -9.10 5.55
CA LEU A 149 -3.72 -10.08 6.08
C LEU A 149 -3.85 -10.13 7.59
N GLN A 150 -3.91 -11.33 8.17
CA GLN A 150 -3.82 -11.53 9.62
C GLN A 150 -2.70 -12.52 9.91
N ASN A 151 -1.75 -12.10 10.76
CA ASN A 151 -0.53 -12.86 11.05
C ASN A 151 0.29 -13.25 9.80
N GLY A 152 0.18 -12.46 8.72
CA GLY A 152 0.87 -12.70 7.46
C GLY A 152 0.13 -13.59 6.47
N GLU A 153 -1.02 -14.16 6.85
CA GLU A 153 -1.88 -14.95 5.96
C GLU A 153 -3.02 -14.09 5.42
N GLU A 154 -3.36 -14.27 4.15
CA GLU A 154 -4.51 -13.61 3.55
C GLU A 154 -5.81 -14.21 4.08
N ILE A 155 -6.64 -13.36 4.68
CA ILE A 155 -7.95 -13.74 5.21
C ILE A 155 -9.10 -13.27 4.32
N GLY A 156 -8.84 -12.36 3.39
CA GLY A 156 -9.81 -11.89 2.41
C GLY A 156 -9.25 -10.82 1.49
N ARG A 157 -9.96 -10.54 0.39
CA ARG A 157 -9.64 -9.47 -0.54
C ARG A 157 -10.89 -8.83 -1.13
N ILE A 158 -10.80 -7.54 -1.43
CA ILE A 158 -11.80 -6.79 -2.21
C ILE A 158 -11.21 -6.52 -3.60
N LEU A 159 -12.00 -6.77 -4.64
CA LEU A 159 -11.67 -6.46 -6.02
C LEU A 159 -12.53 -5.30 -6.49
N GLU A 160 -11.90 -4.19 -6.85
CA GLU A 160 -12.50 -2.91 -7.29
C GLU A 160 -13.27 -2.17 -6.19
N GLU A 161 -14.32 -2.77 -5.62
CA GLU A 161 -15.19 -2.15 -4.61
C GLU A 161 -15.77 -3.19 -3.64
N PRO A 162 -16.10 -2.81 -2.38
CA PRO A 162 -16.81 -3.71 -1.47
C PRO A 162 -18.25 -3.94 -1.96
N GLU A 163 -18.80 -5.14 -1.71
CA GLU A 163 -20.19 -5.47 -2.12
C GLU A 163 -21.24 -4.55 -1.47
N THR A 164 -20.99 -4.13 -0.22
CA THR A 164 -21.88 -3.18 0.47
C THR A 164 -21.11 -1.98 1.01
N SER A 165 -20.14 -2.18 1.90
CA SER A 165 -19.24 -1.13 2.39
C SER A 165 -17.96 -1.73 2.99
N PHE A 166 -16.95 -0.88 3.21
CA PHE A 166 -15.74 -1.30 3.90
C PHE A 166 -16.02 -1.72 5.35
N GLU A 167 -16.94 -1.03 6.02
CA GLU A 167 -17.30 -1.27 7.41
C GLU A 167 -17.95 -2.63 7.58
N GLN A 168 -18.92 -2.96 6.73
CA GLN A 168 -19.60 -4.26 6.76
C GLN A 168 -18.65 -5.38 6.37
N TYR A 169 -17.83 -5.17 5.33
CA TYR A 169 -16.82 -6.15 4.94
C TYR A 169 -15.83 -6.43 6.07
N LEU A 170 -15.34 -5.39 6.76
CA LEU A 170 -14.46 -5.54 7.92
C LEU A 170 -15.16 -6.22 9.10
N GLU A 171 -16.44 -5.92 9.34
CA GLU A 171 -17.23 -6.58 10.38
C GLU A 171 -17.30 -8.09 10.11
N GLU A 172 -17.71 -8.47 8.90
CA GLU A 172 -17.83 -9.87 8.47
C GLU A 172 -16.49 -10.61 8.54
N LEU A 173 -15.42 -9.95 8.07
CA LEU A 173 -14.08 -10.52 8.03
C LEU A 173 -13.47 -10.74 9.43
N LEU A 174 -13.79 -9.87 10.40
CA LEU A 174 -13.09 -9.82 11.69
C LEU A 174 -13.93 -10.25 12.92
N LYS A 175 -15.20 -10.62 12.72
CA LYS A 175 -16.15 -11.02 13.77
C LYS A 175 -15.60 -12.10 14.73
#